data_AF-A0A815YLH6-F1
#
_entry.id   AF-A0A815YLH6-F1
#
_cell.length_a   1.000
_cell.length_b   1.000
_cell.length_c   1.000
_cell.angle_alpha   90.00
_cell.angle_beta   90.00
_cell.angle_gamma   90.00
#
_symmetry.space_group_name_H-M   'P 1'
#
loop_
_entity.id
_entity.type
_entity.pdbx_description
1 polymer ?
#
loop_
_entity_poly.entity_id
_entity_poly.type
_entity_poly.pdbx_seq_one_letter_code
_entity_poly.pdbx_strand_id
1 'polypeptide(L)'
;VKYNGNKYEVNDHQDWINQSHISLSRFVKTTRQIDQWKKDSIDKINQLADQCRSDVVKSLHKNKDQLIGRFSKITNRVRKGRDDEGYDERDLSKWMDDLKELKDELIEALNFHIEEDKQQSSWIQKITHEDFHDQADAKAGNL
;
A
#
# COMPACT_ATOMS: atom_id res chain seq x y z
N VAL A 1 0.74 -43.75 63.44
CA VAL A 1 0.23 -43.64 62.05
C VAL A 1 0.64 -42.27 61.54
N LYS A 2 1.59 -42.19 60.61
CA LYS A 2 2.12 -40.91 60.11
C LYS A 2 1.15 -40.35 59.08
N TYR A 3 0.63 -39.15 59.33
CA TYR A 3 -0.21 -38.41 58.41
C TYR A 3 0.60 -38.03 57.16
N ASN A 4 0.13 -38.46 56.00
CA ASN A 4 0.70 -38.14 54.70
C ASN A 4 -0.26 -37.16 54.00
N GLY A 5 -0.28 -35.92 54.48
CA GLY A 5 -0.88 -34.77 53.79
C GLY A 5 0.24 -33.89 53.24
N ASN A 6 0.03 -33.22 52.11
CA ASN A 6 0.93 -32.28 51.43
C ASN A 6 1.71 -32.81 50.22
N LYS A 7 1.09 -33.59 49.33
CA LYS A 7 1.68 -33.83 47.99
C LYS A 7 0.79 -33.45 46.81
N TYR A 8 -0.48 -33.09 47.03
CA TYR A 8 -1.43 -32.80 45.95
C TYR A 8 -1.68 -31.30 45.74
N GLU A 9 -1.69 -30.45 46.77
CA GLU A 9 -1.94 -29.00 46.60
C GLU A 9 -0.76 -28.22 46.00
N VAL A 10 0.48 -28.67 46.20
CA VAL A 10 1.67 -27.94 45.73
C VAL A 10 1.83 -28.01 44.20
N ASN A 11 1.33 -29.08 43.57
CA ASN A 11 1.38 -29.24 42.11
C ASN A 11 0.40 -28.28 41.41
N ASP A 12 -0.83 -28.15 41.91
CA ASP A 12 -1.84 -27.30 41.28
C ASP A 12 -1.45 -25.82 41.28
N HIS A 13 -0.84 -25.35 42.38
CA HIS A 13 -0.31 -23.98 42.46
C HIS A 13 0.87 -23.74 41.52
N GLN A 14 1.80 -24.69 41.43
CA GLN A 14 2.96 -24.56 40.53
C GLN A 14 2.53 -24.63 39.06
N ASP A 15 1.55 -25.48 38.73
CA ASP A 15 1.00 -25.60 37.39
C ASP A 15 0.24 -24.33 36.98
N TRP A 16 -0.53 -23.73 37.89
CA TRP A 16 -1.18 -22.43 37.64
C TRP A 16 -0.17 -21.30 37.42
N ILE A 17 0.91 -21.24 38.21
CA ILE A 17 1.99 -20.27 38.03
C ILE A 17 2.64 -20.45 36.65
N ASN A 18 2.97 -21.69 36.26
CA ASN A 18 3.58 -21.99 34.97
C ASN A 18 2.67 -21.63 33.79
N GLN A 19 1.38 -21.97 33.85
CA GLN A 19 0.39 -21.60 32.83
C GLN A 19 0.21 -20.08 32.73
N SER A 20 0.17 -19.39 33.87
CA SER A 20 0.06 -17.93 33.92
C SER A 20 1.27 -17.24 33.28
N HIS A 21 2.49 -17.73 33.53
CA HIS A 21 3.70 -17.24 32.89
C HIS A 21 3.70 -17.46 31.37
N ILE A 22 3.26 -18.64 30.91
CA ILE A 22 3.15 -18.95 29.47
C ILE A 22 2.12 -18.03 28.81
N SER A 23 0.96 -17.82 29.44
CA SER A 23 -0.09 -16.94 28.94
C SER A 23 0.37 -15.49 28.82
N LEU A 24 0.98 -14.95 29.89
CA LEU A 24 1.54 -13.60 29.89
C LEU A 24 2.63 -13.44 28.83
N SER A 25 3.52 -14.43 28.68
CA SER A 25 4.55 -14.41 27.64
C SER A 25 3.96 -14.42 26.23
N ARG A 26 2.91 -15.22 25.97
CA ARG A 26 2.19 -15.22 24.69
C ARG A 26 1.51 -13.87 24.44
N PHE A 27 0.83 -13.32 25.44
CA PHE A 27 0.19 -12.01 25.33
C PHE A 27 1.21 -10.92 24.97
N VAL A 28 2.31 -10.81 25.73
CA VAL A 28 3.38 -9.84 25.45
C VAL A 28 3.97 -10.04 24.05
N LYS A 29 4.15 -11.29 23.60
CA LYS A 29 4.62 -11.59 22.25
C LYS A 29 3.62 -11.10 21.18
N THR A 30 2.33 -11.38 21.35
CA THR A 30 1.28 -10.96 20.41
C THR A 30 1.17 -9.44 20.34
N THR A 31 1.16 -8.74 21.48
CA THR A 31 1.12 -7.27 21.51
C THR A 31 2.33 -6.67 20.79
N ARG A 32 3.53 -7.21 21.03
CA ARG A 32 4.74 -6.77 20.33
C ARG A 32 4.67 -7.01 18.82
N GLN A 33 4.04 -8.11 18.38
CA GLN A 33 3.82 -8.37 16.95
C GLN A 33 2.85 -7.35 16.34
N ILE A 34 1.79 -6.98 17.06
CA ILE A 34 0.84 -5.93 16.63
C ILE A 34 1.55 -4.58 16.49
N ASP A 35 2.39 -4.22 17.46
CA ASP A 35 3.16 -2.96 17.40
C ASP A 35 4.13 -2.95 16.21
N GLN A 36 4.79 -4.09 15.95
CA GLN A 36 5.68 -4.23 14.80
C GLN A 36 4.91 -4.11 13.49
N TRP A 37 3.76 -4.77 13.36
CA TRP A 37 2.91 -4.64 12.19
C TRP A 37 2.49 -3.19 11.98
N LYS A 38 2.04 -2.49 13.03
CA LYS A 38 1.68 -1.07 12.93
C LYS A 38 2.83 -0.24 12.38
N LYS A 39 4.05 -0.43 12.91
CA LYS A 39 5.23 0.28 12.44
C LYS A 39 5.53 -0.03 10.97
N ASP A 40 5.63 -1.31 10.62
CA ASP A 40 5.94 -1.76 9.26
C ASP A 40 4.92 -1.26 8.24
N SER A 41 3.66 -1.17 8.65
CA SER A 41 2.56 -0.67 7.81
C SER A 41 2.71 0.80 7.51
N ILE A 42 2.97 1.62 8.54
CA ILE A 42 3.18 3.06 8.39
C ILE A 42 4.38 3.30 7.48
N ASP A 43 5.47 2.56 7.70
CA ASP A 43 6.69 2.69 6.90
C ASP A 43 6.43 2.32 5.43
N LYS A 44 5.72 1.23 5.16
CA LYS A 44 5.33 0.83 3.79
C LYS A 44 4.42 1.84 3.12
N ILE A 45 3.42 2.37 3.83
CA ILE A 45 2.52 3.40 3.29
C ILE A 45 3.31 4.65 2.91
N ASN A 46 4.24 5.08 3.77
CA ASN A 46 5.08 6.25 3.49
C ASN A 46 5.99 6.01 2.27
N GLN A 47 6.67 4.85 2.21
CA GLN A 47 7.51 4.49 1.08
C GLN A 47 6.72 4.46 -0.23
N LEU A 48 5.53 3.85 -0.22
CA LEU A 48 4.67 3.81 -1.39
C LEU A 48 4.20 5.20 -1.80
N ALA A 49 3.81 6.05 -0.84
CA ALA A 49 3.41 7.43 -1.11
C ALA A 49 4.56 8.24 -1.74
N ASP A 50 5.78 8.10 -1.24
CA ASP A 50 6.95 8.77 -1.81
C ASP A 50 7.31 8.25 -3.20
N GLN A 51 7.19 6.94 -3.42
CA GLN A 51 7.37 6.33 -4.74
C GLN A 51 6.31 6.86 -5.72
N CYS A 52 5.03 6.88 -5.35
CA CYS A 52 3.96 7.42 -6.20
C CYS A 52 4.20 8.89 -6.55
N ARG A 53 4.58 9.73 -5.57
CA ARG A 53 4.96 11.13 -5.83
C ARG A 53 6.11 11.22 -6.82
N SER A 54 7.16 10.42 -6.62
CA SER A 54 8.31 10.40 -7.53
C SER A 54 7.90 9.99 -8.94
N ASP A 55 7.01 9.02 -9.10
CA ASP A 55 6.61 8.50 -10.41
C ASP A 55 5.73 9.51 -11.15
N VAL A 56 4.84 10.22 -10.45
CA VAL A 56 4.08 11.34 -11.03
C VAL A 56 5.03 12.43 -11.54
N VAL A 57 6.01 12.84 -10.74
CA VAL A 57 6.99 13.86 -11.13
C VAL A 57 7.82 13.41 -12.34
N LYS A 58 8.28 12.15 -12.36
CA LYS A 58 9.02 11.59 -13.50
C LYS A 58 8.16 11.56 -14.77
N SER A 59 6.90 11.17 -14.65
CA SER A 59 5.95 11.14 -15.77
C SER A 59 5.73 12.55 -16.33
N LEU A 60 5.51 13.54 -15.46
CA LEU A 60 5.39 14.96 -15.82
C LEU A 60 6.62 15.46 -16.58
N HIS A 61 7.83 15.19 -16.08
CA HIS A 61 9.05 15.60 -16.75
C HIS A 61 9.22 14.93 -18.12
N LYS A 62 8.94 13.64 -18.22
CA LYS A 62 9.01 12.91 -19.49
C LYS A 62 8.02 13.49 -20.51
N ASN A 63 6.77 13.74 -20.11
CA ASN A 63 5.75 14.32 -20.99
C ASN A 63 6.15 15.72 -21.42
N LYS A 64 6.65 16.55 -20.50
CA LYS A 64 7.17 17.89 -20.79
C LYS A 64 8.28 17.84 -21.86
N ASP A 65 9.28 16.99 -21.68
CA ASP A 65 10.42 16.90 -22.61
C ASP A 65 9.99 16.44 -23.99
N GLN A 66 9.06 15.48 -24.07
CA GLN A 66 8.47 15.03 -25.32
C GLN A 66 7.70 16.14 -26.05
N LEU A 67 6.84 16.87 -25.32
CA LEU A 67 6.08 18.00 -25.86
C LEU A 67 7.01 19.11 -26.36
N ILE A 68 8.02 19.50 -25.57
CA ILE A 68 9.04 20.50 -25.98
C ILE A 68 9.73 20.06 -27.27
N GLY A 69 10.11 18.78 -27.39
CA GLY A 69 10.73 18.23 -28.58
C GLY A 69 9.83 18.33 -29.82
N ARG A 70 8.53 18.02 -29.68
CA ARG A 70 7.56 18.14 -30.79
C ARG A 70 7.29 19.61 -31.15
N PHE A 71 7.09 20.49 -30.17
CA PHE A 71 6.95 21.94 -30.40
C PHE A 71 8.14 22.53 -31.15
N SER A 72 9.36 22.13 -30.76
CA SER A 72 10.59 22.57 -31.41
C SER A 72 10.66 22.09 -32.87
N LYS A 73 10.24 20.85 -33.16
CA LYS A 73 10.18 20.33 -34.53
C LYS A 73 9.20 21.12 -35.40
N ILE A 74 7.99 21.41 -34.91
CA ILE A 74 7.01 22.19 -35.67
C ILE A 74 7.54 23.60 -35.88
N THR A 75 8.06 24.25 -34.84
CA THR A 75 8.64 25.60 -34.93
C THR A 75 9.75 25.67 -35.98
N ASN A 76 10.62 24.65 -36.03
CA ASN A 76 11.67 24.57 -37.04
C ASN A 76 11.12 24.35 -38.46
N ARG A 77 10.07 23.53 -38.63
CA ARG A 77 9.40 23.34 -39.93
C ARG A 77 8.75 24.63 -40.42
N VAL A 78 8.05 25.34 -39.54
CA VAL A 78 7.41 26.64 -39.85
C VAL A 78 8.46 27.68 -40.23
N ARG A 79 9.55 27.79 -39.46
CA ARG A 79 10.65 28.71 -39.78
C ARG A 79 11.29 28.41 -41.12
N LYS A 80 11.65 27.15 -41.37
CA LYS A 80 12.24 26.74 -42.65
C LYS A 80 11.30 27.03 -43.83
N GLY A 81 10.03 26.66 -43.73
CA GLY A 81 9.08 26.94 -44.80
C GLY A 81 8.97 28.43 -45.09
N ARG A 82 8.91 29.26 -44.05
CA ARG A 82 8.90 30.73 -44.19
C ARG A 82 10.17 31.26 -44.84
N ASP A 83 11.34 30.80 -44.39
CA ASP A 83 12.64 31.31 -44.84
C ASP A 83 12.99 30.82 -46.26
N ASP A 84 12.49 29.65 -46.66
CA ASP A 84 12.68 29.06 -48.00
C ASP A 84 11.59 29.51 -49.01
N GLU A 85 10.61 30.31 -48.58
CA GLU A 85 9.40 30.72 -49.34
C GLU A 85 8.61 29.57 -50.01
N GLY A 86 8.89 28.33 -49.63
CA GLY A 86 8.46 27.12 -50.33
C GLY A 86 7.26 26.40 -49.72
N TYR A 87 6.51 27.06 -48.83
CA TYR A 87 5.33 26.45 -48.21
C TYR A 87 4.07 26.67 -49.04
N ASP A 88 3.22 25.66 -49.10
CA ASP A 88 1.88 25.78 -49.69
C ASP A 88 0.77 25.67 -48.62
N GLU A 89 -0.48 25.74 -49.06
CA GLU A 89 -1.64 25.63 -48.17
C GLU A 89 -1.72 24.28 -47.44
N ARG A 90 -1.18 23.21 -48.04
CA ARG A 90 -1.15 21.88 -47.41
C ARG A 90 -0.16 21.84 -46.25
N ASP A 91 0.99 22.50 -46.41
CA ASP A 91 1.96 22.65 -45.31
C ASP A 91 1.37 23.43 -44.13
N LEU A 92 0.68 24.55 -44.42
CA LEU A 92 -0.01 25.34 -43.41
C LEU A 92 -1.08 24.53 -42.68
N SER A 93 -1.91 23.81 -43.43
CA SER A 93 -2.97 22.95 -42.87
C SER A 93 -2.37 21.88 -41.97
N LYS A 94 -1.29 21.22 -42.42
CA LYS A 94 -0.60 20.20 -41.63
C LYS A 94 0.01 20.76 -40.35
N TRP A 95 0.66 21.92 -40.39
CA TRP A 95 1.20 22.53 -39.16
C TRP A 95 0.09 22.93 -38.19
N MET A 96 -1.04 23.41 -38.71
CA MET A 96 -2.20 23.75 -37.89
C MET A 96 -2.76 22.51 -37.18
N ASP A 97 -2.87 21.38 -37.87
CA ASP A 97 -3.35 20.14 -37.27
C ASP A 97 -2.32 19.55 -36.29
N ASP A 98 -1.03 19.55 -36.63
CA ASP A 98 0.05 19.13 -35.73
C ASP A 98 0.05 19.98 -34.43
N LEU A 99 -0.29 21.28 -34.51
CA LEU A 99 -0.41 22.18 -33.36
C LEU A 99 -1.66 21.92 -32.52
N LYS A 100 -2.80 21.59 -33.14
CA LYS A 100 -4.01 21.20 -32.41
C LYS A 100 -3.79 19.91 -31.63
N GLU A 101 -3.20 18.91 -32.26
CA GLU A 101 -2.87 17.64 -31.61
C GLU A 101 -1.95 17.87 -30.39
N LEU A 102 -0.92 18.70 -30.53
CA LEU A 102 -0.04 19.04 -29.40
C LEU A 102 -0.75 19.78 -28.27
N LYS A 103 -1.73 20.64 -28.59
CA LYS A 103 -2.53 21.32 -27.59
C LYS A 103 -3.37 20.31 -26.81
N ASP A 104 -3.99 19.36 -27.50
CA ASP A 104 -4.83 18.35 -26.86
C ASP A 104 -3.98 17.39 -26.01
N GLU A 105 -2.81 16.98 -26.51
CA GLU A 105 -1.85 16.19 -25.74
C GLU A 105 -1.35 16.91 -24.49
N LEU A 106 -1.13 18.23 -24.56
CA LEU A 106 -0.73 19.02 -23.40
C LEU A 106 -1.84 19.04 -22.34
N ILE A 107 -3.10 19.13 -22.74
CA ILE A 107 -4.25 19.11 -21.83
C ILE A 107 -4.37 17.72 -21.18
N GLU A 108 -4.28 16.65 -21.99
CA GLU A 108 -4.38 15.28 -21.48
C GLU A 108 -3.19 14.88 -20.59
N ALA A 109 -1.98 15.35 -20.88
CA ALA A 109 -0.81 15.06 -20.06
C ALA A 109 -0.90 15.59 -18.61
N LEU A 110 -1.85 16.50 -18.35
CA LEU A 110 -2.13 17.05 -17.02
C LEU A 110 -3.27 16.31 -16.30
N ASN A 111 -3.99 15.41 -16.99
CA ASN A 111 -5.08 14.64 -16.42
C ASN A 111 -4.55 13.38 -15.71
N PHE A 112 -4.32 13.48 -14.39
CA PHE A 112 -4.00 12.32 -13.55
C PHE A 112 -5.27 11.74 -12.93
N HIS A 113 -5.45 10.43 -13.07
CA HIS A 113 -6.53 9.68 -12.41
C HIS A 113 -5.93 8.74 -11.37
N ILE A 114 -6.52 8.74 -10.17
CA ILE A 114 -6.21 7.77 -9.13
C ILE A 114 -7.27 6.68 -9.22
N GLU A 115 -6.86 5.47 -9.59
CA GLU A 115 -7.74 4.31 -9.61
C GLU A 115 -7.50 3.45 -8.36
N GLU A 116 -8.57 3.02 -7.73
CA GLU A 116 -8.51 2.08 -6.61
C GLU A 116 -8.38 0.65 -7.14
N ASP A 117 -7.30 -0.04 -6.75
CA ASP A 117 -7.12 -1.45 -7.08
C ASP A 117 -8.05 -2.32 -6.22
N LYS A 118 -9.16 -2.74 -6.82
CA LYS A 118 -10.19 -3.57 -6.17
C LYS A 118 -9.74 -5.00 -5.89
N GLN A 119 -8.54 -5.43 -6.35
CA GLN A 119 -8.06 -6.81 -6.18
C GLN A 119 -7.20 -7.02 -4.93
N GLN A 120 -6.86 -5.97 -4.18
CA GLN A 120 -6.00 -6.11 -3.00
C GLN A 120 -6.78 -6.66 -1.80
N SER A 121 -6.82 -8.00 -1.70
CA SER A 121 -7.27 -8.71 -0.50
C SER A 121 -6.39 -8.33 0.69
N SER A 122 -7.02 -8.07 1.84
CA SER A 122 -6.44 -7.45 3.04
C SER A 122 -5.01 -7.93 3.39
N TRP A 123 -4.08 -6.99 3.53
CA TRP A 123 -2.68 -7.22 3.86
C TRP A 123 -2.43 -7.61 5.34
N ILE A 124 -3.48 -7.62 6.18
CA ILE A 124 -3.43 -8.02 7.60
C ILE A 124 -4.19 -9.34 7.77
N GLN A 125 -3.54 -10.35 8.35
CA GLN A 125 -4.19 -11.61 8.72
C GLN A 125 -5.13 -11.39 9.92
N LYS A 126 -6.32 -11.99 9.85
CA LYS A 126 -7.30 -11.95 10.94
C LYS A 126 -6.75 -12.66 12.18
N ILE A 127 -6.69 -11.96 13.31
CA ILE A 127 -6.40 -12.56 14.61
C ILE A 127 -7.70 -13.22 15.10
N THR A 128 -7.65 -14.53 15.38
CA THR A 128 -8.75 -15.28 16.00
C THR A 128 -8.39 -15.60 17.44
N HIS A 129 -9.33 -15.40 18.36
CA HIS A 129 -9.24 -15.83 19.76
C HIS A 129 -10.15 -17.04 19.93
N GLU A 130 -9.64 -18.15 20.46
CA GLU A 130 -10.47 -19.26 20.94
C GLU A 130 -10.78 -19.00 22.41
N ASP A 131 -12.02 -18.61 22.70
CA ASP A 131 -12.51 -18.50 24.06
C ASP A 131 -12.63 -19.90 24.67
N PHE A 132 -11.73 -20.26 25.59
CA PHE A 132 -11.94 -21.40 26.47
C PHE A 132 -12.81 -20.97 27.66
N HIS A 133 -14.13 -21.00 27.48
CA HIS A 133 -15.08 -20.88 28.59
C HIS A 133 -15.89 -22.18 28.76
N ASP A 134 -15.71 -22.78 29.95
CA ASP A 134 -16.59 -23.70 30.70
C ASP A 134 -16.84 -25.13 30.21
N GLN A 135 -15.93 -26.03 30.59
CA GLN A 135 -16.29 -27.40 31.00
C GLN A 135 -16.07 -27.55 32.52
N ALA A 136 -16.98 -26.99 33.32
CA ALA A 136 -17.05 -27.28 34.76
C ALA A 136 -18.43 -27.79 35.24
N ASP A 137 -19.51 -27.60 34.48
CA ASP A 137 -20.87 -27.91 34.96
C ASP A 137 -21.48 -29.22 34.42
N ALA A 138 -20.68 -30.23 34.08
CA ALA A 138 -21.18 -31.55 33.66
C ALA A 138 -21.03 -32.66 34.72
N LYS A 139 -20.65 -32.35 35.97
CA LYS A 139 -20.49 -33.35 37.05
C LYS A 139 -21.26 -33.06 38.34
N ALA A 140 -22.39 -32.36 38.26
CA ALA A 140 -23.32 -32.19 39.39
C ALA A 140 -24.75 -32.69 39.11
N GLY A 141 -24.89 -33.72 38.25
CA GLY A 141 -26.17 -34.33 37.91
C GLY A 141 -26.04 -35.83 37.67
N ASN A 142 -25.66 -36.57 38.70
CA ASN A 142 -25.94 -38.00 38.83
C ASN A 142 -25.62 -38.45 40.27
N LEU A 143 -26.58 -38.20 41.17
CA LEU A 143 -26.85 -38.99 42.36
C LEU A 143 -28.36 -38.97 42.57
#